data_AF-A0A6P6LK50-F1
#
_entry.id   AF-A0A6P6LK50-F1
#
_cell.length_a   1.000
_cell.length_b   1.000
_cell.length_c   1.000
_cell.angle_alpha   90.00
_cell.angle_beta   90.00
_cell.angle_gamma   90.00
#
_symmetry.space_group_name_H-M   'P 1'
#
loop_
_entity.id
_entity.type
_entity.pdbx_description
1 polymer ?
#
loop_
_entity_poly.entity_id
_entity_poly.type
_entity_poly.pdbx_seq_one_letter_code
_entity_poly.pdbx_strand_id
1 'polypeptide(L)'
;MDLLLLVLLLVAPAHSWLSLEDWGSGSVEGSVGEFGQCVCYVFLPDTSFPADRVEQMQTTSNQLSVEVKLQIIKISSLKVQLEVLLGSLSNLTTRVESLESGPDKYIKLEFELLRIELREFEALVTQLKASLNSSSPAFESLYIEIRNMSLIVDQLESYDRSNLEVIRIEFAKLQRKLEKCQDDKDDFSNAEIGSCKHGGILRLGKPVVSQLNADLSAGYSYGGWGKDSNPLPGSENMYWYSGSSNTLVSRITQYSDYYKLIMRQGYKTHELYAQNRYDWRGTGNNYIVRENTLYYQFRSPFAMGKLNMTSVKLEYKVIPTASAQFSYHYSANQNLDFAADESGLWVTYATDGSKGKLVLGKINEVSFEVEEVWQTSIFKPSVGNTFMICGVLYATRSVDTKTEEIFYTYDTNKNEESYISIPFEKFQDFYMYLDYNPTDQRLYMFNNGYYVYYNVKFKVA
;
A
#
# COMPACT_ATOMS: atom_id res chain seq x y z
N MET A 1 38.43 23.07 39.43
CA MET A 1 38.18 23.44 40.84
C MET A 1 38.78 24.83 41.06
N ASP A 2 38.60 25.74 40.09
CA ASP A 2 39.50 26.90 39.91
C ASP A 2 38.75 28.21 39.67
N LEU A 3 37.42 28.19 39.57
CA LEU A 3 36.60 29.41 39.44
C LEU A 3 36.19 29.99 40.80
N LEU A 4 36.10 29.15 41.85
CA LEU A 4 35.64 29.60 43.18
C LEU A 4 36.72 30.39 43.94
N LEU A 5 38.01 30.15 43.67
CA LEU A 5 39.10 30.91 44.27
C LEU A 5 39.20 32.34 43.70
N LEU A 6 38.75 32.58 42.46
CA LEU A 6 38.84 33.90 41.84
C LEU A 6 37.80 34.89 42.36
N VAL A 7 36.64 34.41 42.81
CA VAL A 7 35.53 35.28 43.28
C VAL A 7 35.75 35.75 44.72
N LEU A 8 36.45 34.97 45.55
CA LEU A 8 36.76 35.35 46.94
C LEU A 8 37.78 36.49 47.05
N LEU A 9 38.53 36.80 45.99
CA LEU A 9 39.47 37.92 45.94
C LEU A 9 38.80 39.28 45.64
N LEU A 10 37.55 39.29 45.15
CA LEU A 10 36.88 40.52 44.68
C LEU A 10 35.95 41.19 45.70
N VAL A 11 35.74 40.60 46.88
CA VAL A 11 34.78 41.12 47.88
C VAL A 11 35.40 41.41 49.25
N ALA A 12 36.74 41.46 49.35
CA ALA A 12 37.37 41.97 50.57
C ALA A 12 37.26 43.50 50.62
N PRO A 13 36.60 44.10 51.63
CA PRO A 13 36.64 45.55 51.81
C PRO A 13 38.08 45.96 52.10
N ALA A 14 38.62 46.84 51.26
CA ALA A 14 39.98 47.33 51.32
C ALA A 14 40.18 48.32 52.48
N HIS A 15 39.90 47.95 53.73
CA HIS A 15 40.18 48.81 54.89
C HIS A 15 41.08 48.08 55.90
N SER A 16 42.31 48.61 55.98
CA SER A 16 43.29 48.50 57.06
C SER A 16 43.79 47.10 57.46
N TRP A 17 44.66 46.52 56.63
CA TRP A 17 45.79 45.74 57.16
C TRP A 17 46.98 46.71 57.20
N LEU A 18 47.16 47.39 58.33
CA LEU A 18 48.40 48.13 58.59
C LEU A 18 49.54 47.12 58.76
N SER A 19 50.68 47.40 58.12
CA SER A 19 51.87 46.54 58.12
C SER A 19 52.31 46.19 59.54
N LEU A 20 52.69 44.93 59.73
CA LEU A 20 53.25 44.37 60.97
C LEU A 20 54.72 44.82 61.20
N GLU A 21 55.10 46.01 60.73
CA GLU A 21 56.48 46.51 60.72
C GLU A 21 56.81 47.48 61.87
N ASP A 22 55.83 47.95 62.64
CA ASP A 22 56.07 48.86 63.78
C ASP A 22 56.35 48.16 65.12
N TRP A 23 56.77 46.88 65.09
CA TRP A 23 57.15 46.15 66.30
C TRP A 23 58.57 46.50 66.74
N GLY A 24 58.67 47.64 67.45
CA GLY A 24 59.64 47.87 68.52
C GLY A 24 61.13 47.82 68.16
N SER A 25 61.65 48.83 67.48
CA SER A 25 63.09 49.16 67.55
C SER A 25 63.31 50.29 68.54
N GLY A 26 63.82 49.98 69.74
CA GLY A 26 64.29 51.01 70.69
C GLY A 26 65.52 51.73 70.12
N SER A 27 65.62 53.05 70.35
CA SER A 27 66.77 53.85 69.94
C SER A 27 67.59 54.30 71.15
N VAL A 28 68.90 54.39 70.96
CA VAL A 28 69.84 54.87 71.98
C VAL A 28 70.64 56.01 71.37
N GLU A 29 70.63 57.16 72.03
CA GLU A 29 71.37 58.36 71.60
C GLU A 29 72.26 58.85 72.75
N GLY A 30 73.54 59.05 72.46
CA GLY A 30 74.56 59.41 73.46
C GLY A 30 75.09 60.83 73.26
N SER A 31 75.23 61.58 74.35
CA SER A 31 75.86 62.91 74.37
C SER A 31 76.82 63.06 75.55
N VAL A 32 77.77 64.00 75.47
CA VAL A 32 78.75 64.26 76.55
C VAL A 32 78.29 65.47 77.35
N GLY A 33 78.02 65.28 78.64
CA GLY A 33 77.62 66.35 79.56
C GLY A 33 78.78 67.28 79.93
N GLU A 34 78.46 68.49 80.40
CA GLU A 34 79.43 69.61 80.57
C GLU A 34 80.62 69.33 81.52
N PHE A 35 80.57 68.28 82.35
CA PHE A 35 81.68 67.86 83.22
C PHE A 35 82.46 66.63 82.67
N GLY A 36 82.34 66.33 81.38
CA GLY A 36 83.07 65.26 80.71
C GLY A 36 82.50 63.85 80.89
N GLN A 37 81.27 63.73 81.39
CA GLN A 37 80.57 62.46 81.58
C GLN A 37 79.67 62.13 80.38
N CYS A 38 79.83 60.94 79.79
CA CYS A 38 78.93 60.46 78.74
C CYS A 38 77.55 60.11 79.33
N VAL A 39 76.48 60.66 78.74
CA VAL A 39 75.08 60.41 79.09
C VAL A 39 74.38 59.77 77.89
N CYS A 40 73.79 58.60 78.10
CA CYS A 40 72.98 57.91 77.09
C CYS A 40 71.49 58.02 77.45
N TYR A 41 70.67 58.41 76.48
CA TYR A 41 69.22 58.33 76.56
C TYR A 41 68.76 57.07 75.84
N VAL A 42 68.02 56.21 76.54
CA VAL A 42 67.46 54.97 76.00
C VAL A 42 65.96 55.13 75.93
N PHE A 43 65.39 55.06 74.73
CA PHE A 43 63.95 55.02 74.54
C PHE A 43 63.50 53.56 74.33
N LEU A 44 62.75 53.02 75.29
CA LEU A 44 62.14 51.70 75.19
C LEU A 44 60.67 51.87 74.75
N PRO A 45 60.24 51.28 73.62
CA PRO A 45 58.84 51.33 73.22
C PRO A 45 57.97 50.57 74.24
N ASP A 46 56.74 51.05 74.42
CA ASP A 46 55.81 50.52 75.42
C ASP A 46 55.53 49.03 75.17
N THR A 47 55.83 48.19 76.18
CA THR A 47 55.72 46.71 76.09
C THR A 47 54.35 46.20 76.56
N SER A 48 53.42 47.10 76.86
CA SER A 48 52.05 46.74 77.26
C SER A 48 51.32 46.03 76.12
N PHE A 49 50.96 44.76 76.35
CA PHE A 49 50.19 43.94 75.42
C PHE A 49 48.88 44.66 75.02
N PRO A 50 48.58 44.86 73.72
CA PRO A 50 47.43 45.63 73.26
C PRO A 50 46.15 44.79 73.33
N ALA A 51 45.67 44.55 74.55
CA ALA A 51 44.52 43.71 74.83
C ALA A 51 43.23 44.19 74.14
N ASP A 52 43.06 45.50 74.02
CA ASP A 52 41.95 46.19 73.34
C ASP A 52 41.88 45.84 71.85
N ARG A 53 43.03 45.83 71.16
CA ARG A 53 43.10 45.48 69.73
C ARG A 53 42.84 44.00 69.49
N VAL A 54 43.31 43.14 70.38
CA VAL A 54 43.06 41.69 70.31
C VAL A 54 41.58 41.40 70.55
N GLU A 55 40.95 42.07 71.51
CA GLU A 55 39.51 41.96 71.78
C GLU A 55 38.67 42.45 70.59
N GLN A 56 39.05 43.57 69.98
CA GLN A 56 38.39 44.08 68.77
C GLN A 56 38.52 43.10 67.60
N MET A 57 39.73 42.57 67.37
CA MET A 57 39.98 41.58 66.31
C MET A 57 39.18 40.29 66.54
N GLN A 58 39.07 39.85 67.79
CA GLN A 58 38.27 38.67 68.16
C GLN A 58 36.77 38.90 67.95
N THR A 59 36.28 40.10 68.26
CA THR A 59 34.88 40.49 68.03
C THR A 59 34.54 40.53 66.53
N THR A 60 35.41 41.16 65.73
CA THR A 60 35.25 41.21 64.27
C THR A 60 35.35 39.83 63.63
N SER A 61 36.27 38.98 64.10
CA SER A 61 36.41 37.59 63.64
C SER A 61 35.15 36.76 63.91
N ASN A 62 34.56 36.90 65.10
CA ASN A 62 33.31 36.24 65.46
C ASN A 62 32.12 36.70 64.60
N GLN A 63 31.99 38.01 64.35
CA GLN A 63 30.95 38.54 63.46
C GLN A 63 31.12 38.02 62.03
N LEU A 64 32.35 38.02 61.50
CA LEU A 64 32.63 37.51 60.16
C LEU A 64 32.33 36.01 60.06
N SER A 65 32.63 35.23 61.10
CA SER A 65 32.31 33.80 61.17
C SER A 65 30.80 33.54 61.07
N VAL A 66 29.98 34.36 61.74
CA VAL A 66 28.52 34.26 61.68
C VAL A 66 28.00 34.61 60.27
N GLU A 67 28.50 35.68 59.67
CA GLU A 67 28.09 36.09 58.31
C GLU A 67 28.44 35.02 57.27
N VAL A 68 29.65 34.45 57.33
CA VAL A 68 30.07 33.36 56.43
C VAL A 68 29.17 32.14 56.59
N LYS A 69 28.79 31.76 57.82
CA LYS A 69 27.85 30.65 58.05
C LYS A 69 26.47 30.92 57.43
N LEU A 70 25.97 32.15 57.51
CA LEU A 70 24.70 32.54 56.88
C LEU A 70 24.77 32.48 55.35
N GLN A 71 25.89 32.89 54.75
CA GLN A 71 26.08 32.80 53.30
C GLN A 71 26.20 31.35 52.82
N ILE A 72 26.86 30.48 53.58
CA ILE A 72 26.92 29.04 53.30
C ILE A 72 25.52 28.44 53.25
N ILE A 73 24.65 28.78 54.20
CA ILE A 73 23.25 28.30 54.23
C ILE A 73 22.48 28.76 52.98
N LYS A 74 22.62 30.02 52.57
CA LYS A 74 21.98 30.55 51.35
C LYS A 74 22.48 29.82 50.09
N ILE A 75 23.78 29.60 49.97
CA ILE A 75 24.39 28.89 48.83
C ILE A 75 23.90 27.43 48.79
N SER A 76 23.79 26.76 49.94
CA SER A 76 23.25 25.39 49.98
C SER A 76 21.78 25.32 49.55
N SER A 77 20.95 26.31 49.89
CA SER A 77 19.56 26.39 49.42
C SER A 77 19.46 26.59 47.90
N LEU A 78 20.31 27.45 47.34
CA LEU A 78 20.34 27.69 45.89
C LEU A 78 20.80 26.46 45.11
N LYS A 79 21.75 25.70 45.67
CA LYS A 79 22.20 24.44 45.07
C LYS A 79 21.06 23.42 44.94
N VAL A 80 20.26 23.24 46.00
CA VAL A 80 19.12 22.31 45.99
C VAL A 80 18.07 22.74 44.95
N GLN A 81 17.77 24.04 44.84
CA GLN A 81 16.85 24.55 43.81
C GLN A 81 17.37 24.32 42.39
N LEU A 82 18.69 24.47 42.18
CA LEU A 82 19.31 24.23 40.87
C LEU A 82 19.27 22.74 40.48
N GLU A 83 19.46 21.83 41.43
CA GLU A 83 19.35 20.38 41.20
C GLU A 83 17.91 19.97 40.82
N VAL A 84 16.91 20.55 41.47
CA VAL A 84 15.49 20.34 41.11
C VAL A 84 15.19 20.86 39.71
N LEU A 85 15.66 22.06 39.37
CA LEU A 85 15.47 22.65 38.04
C LEU A 85 16.15 21.82 36.94
N LEU A 86 17.37 21.33 37.18
CA LEU A 86 18.10 20.45 36.25
C LEU A 86 17.36 19.13 36.02
N GLY A 87 16.77 18.55 37.07
CA GLY A 87 15.95 17.34 36.96
C GLY A 87 14.70 17.56 36.11
N SER A 88 13.99 18.66 36.32
CA SER A 88 12.82 19.03 35.49
C SER A 88 13.20 19.27 34.02
N LEU A 89 14.35 19.89 33.77
CA LEU A 89 14.85 20.18 32.42
C LEU A 89 15.21 18.89 31.67
N SER A 90 15.88 17.94 32.34
CA SER A 90 16.18 16.62 31.77
C SER A 90 14.92 15.85 31.40
N ASN A 91 13.89 15.86 32.27
CA ASN A 91 12.62 15.19 31.99
C ASN A 91 11.90 15.82 30.79
N LEU A 92 11.92 17.16 30.70
CA LEU A 92 11.37 17.89 29.55
C LEU A 92 12.09 17.51 28.24
N THR A 93 13.43 17.44 28.26
CA THR A 93 14.25 17.04 27.10
C THR A 93 13.88 15.63 26.62
N THR A 94 13.74 14.66 27.52
CA THR A 94 13.31 13.30 27.15
C THR A 94 11.91 13.28 26.55
N ARG A 95 11.00 14.13 27.04
CA ARG A 95 9.64 14.26 26.50
C ARG A 95 9.64 14.90 25.11
N VAL A 96 10.49 15.90 24.86
CA VAL A 96 10.67 16.53 23.54
C VAL A 96 11.30 15.56 22.52
N GLU A 97 12.34 14.82 22.92
CA GLU A 97 12.95 13.78 22.06
C GLU A 97 11.94 12.68 21.68
N SER A 98 11.00 12.35 22.57
CA SER A 98 9.92 11.40 22.26
C SER A 98 8.91 11.96 21.24
N LEU A 99 8.67 13.28 21.24
CA LEU A 99 7.75 13.96 20.33
C LEU A 99 8.31 14.08 18.89
N GLU A 100 9.63 14.06 18.72
CA GLU A 100 10.30 14.19 17.41
C GLU A 100 10.44 12.85 16.64
N SER A 101 10.08 11.71 17.25
CA SER A 101 10.45 10.36 16.76
C SER A 101 9.52 9.71 15.70
N GLY A 102 8.60 10.46 15.09
CA GLY A 102 7.94 10.05 13.84
C GLY A 102 6.41 9.80 13.89
N PRO A 103 5.76 9.68 12.71
CA PRO A 103 4.30 9.81 12.54
C PRO A 103 3.45 8.64 13.09
N ASP A 104 4.04 7.46 13.34
CA ASP A 104 3.30 6.26 13.77
C ASP A 104 3.13 6.12 15.29
N LYS A 105 3.73 7.02 16.09
CA LYS A 105 3.65 7.02 17.56
C LYS A 105 3.09 8.32 18.12
N TYR A 106 2.06 8.87 17.48
CA TYR A 106 1.37 10.02 18.04
C TYR A 106 0.77 9.65 19.40
N ILE A 107 1.29 10.28 20.46
CA ILE A 107 0.83 10.15 21.84
C ILE A 107 -0.66 10.48 21.82
N LYS A 108 -1.50 9.51 22.22
CA LYS A 108 -2.86 9.81 22.67
C LYS A 108 -2.70 10.87 23.75
N LEU A 109 -3.01 12.13 23.46
CA LEU A 109 -3.05 13.17 24.46
C LEU A 109 -3.98 12.65 25.56
N GLU A 110 -3.42 12.30 26.71
CA GLU A 110 -4.21 11.87 27.86
C GLU A 110 -4.83 13.13 28.46
N PHE A 111 -5.83 13.66 27.77
CA PHE A 111 -6.61 14.83 28.20
C PHE A 111 -7.17 14.62 29.62
N GLU A 112 -7.42 13.37 30.00
CA GLU A 112 -7.79 13.00 31.38
C GLU A 112 -6.67 13.27 32.40
N LEU A 113 -5.41 12.99 32.05
CA LEU A 113 -4.27 13.22 32.93
C LEU A 113 -3.99 14.72 33.08
N LEU A 114 -4.11 15.47 31.98
CA LEU A 114 -4.02 16.93 31.98
C LEU A 114 -5.16 17.59 32.79
N ARG A 115 -6.37 17.01 32.75
CA ARG A 115 -7.51 17.46 33.55
C ARG A 115 -7.31 17.17 35.04
N ILE A 116 -6.66 16.06 35.39
CA ILE A 116 -6.27 15.75 36.77
C ILE A 116 -5.26 16.78 37.28
N GLU A 117 -4.20 17.05 36.51
CA GLU A 117 -3.17 18.04 36.87
C GLU A 117 -3.74 19.45 37.04
N LEU A 118 -4.64 19.89 36.13
CA LEU A 118 -5.30 21.19 36.24
C LEU A 118 -6.19 21.29 37.50
N ARG A 119 -6.88 20.21 37.88
CA ARG A 119 -7.70 20.15 39.12
C ARG A 119 -6.84 20.18 40.38
N GLU A 120 -5.72 19.47 40.39
CA GLU A 120 -4.77 19.50 41.50
C GLU A 120 -4.17 20.89 41.66
N PHE A 121 -3.83 21.55 40.56
CA PHE A 121 -3.31 22.91 40.56
C PHE A 121 -4.37 23.92 41.07
N GLU A 122 -5.63 23.79 40.62
CA GLU A 122 -6.74 24.61 41.13
C GLU A 122 -6.95 24.44 42.65
N ALA A 123 -6.86 23.20 43.16
CA ALA A 123 -6.98 22.90 44.57
C ALA A 123 -5.84 23.51 45.40
N LEU A 124 -4.59 23.40 44.92
CA LEU A 124 -3.42 24.00 45.55
C LEU A 124 -3.52 25.53 45.61
N VAL A 125 -3.94 26.18 44.53
CA VAL A 125 -4.14 27.64 44.48
C VAL A 125 -5.23 28.08 45.46
N THR A 126 -6.31 27.31 45.55
CA THR A 126 -7.42 27.57 46.49
C THR A 126 -6.98 27.43 47.94
N GLN A 127 -6.19 26.39 48.25
CA GLN A 127 -5.63 26.16 49.58
C GLN A 127 -4.63 27.25 49.97
N LEU A 128 -3.78 27.69 49.03
CA LEU A 128 -2.82 28.76 49.27
C LEU A 128 -3.52 30.09 49.57
N LYS A 129 -4.57 30.43 48.79
CA LYS A 129 -5.42 31.61 48.99
C LYS A 129 -6.07 31.61 50.39
N ALA A 130 -6.58 30.46 50.83
CA ALA A 130 -7.16 30.30 52.16
C ALA A 130 -6.11 30.43 53.28
N SER A 131 -4.91 29.86 53.11
CA SER A 131 -3.85 29.89 54.12
C SER A 131 -3.27 31.29 54.36
N LEU A 132 -3.23 32.12 53.31
CA LEU A 132 -2.67 33.47 53.36
C LEU A 132 -3.70 34.53 53.75
N ASN A 133 -4.98 34.16 53.85
CA ASN A 133 -6.12 35.04 54.13
C ASN A 133 -6.07 36.35 53.29
N SER A 134 -5.61 36.25 52.04
CA SER A 134 -5.28 37.39 51.20
C SER A 134 -6.16 37.41 49.94
N SER A 135 -6.74 38.57 49.64
CA SER A 135 -7.47 38.87 48.42
C SER A 135 -6.54 39.52 47.38
N SER A 136 -5.36 38.93 47.16
CA SER A 136 -4.42 39.43 46.14
C SER A 136 -5.02 39.27 44.74
N PRO A 137 -5.05 40.33 43.91
CA PRO A 137 -5.52 40.27 42.52
C PRO A 137 -4.78 39.23 41.66
N ALA A 138 -3.55 38.87 42.05
CA ALA A 138 -2.76 37.85 41.38
C ALA A 138 -3.37 36.43 41.50
N PHE A 139 -4.00 36.10 42.62
CA PHE A 139 -4.66 34.79 42.80
C PHE A 139 -5.93 34.68 41.94
N GLU A 140 -6.64 35.79 41.77
CA GLU A 140 -7.84 35.82 40.94
C GLU A 140 -7.50 35.70 39.45
N SER A 141 -6.42 36.35 39.01
CA SER A 141 -5.86 36.20 37.66
C SER A 141 -5.45 34.76 37.38
N LEU A 142 -4.75 34.12 38.32
CA LEU A 142 -4.31 32.74 38.19
C LEU A 142 -5.49 31.76 38.10
N TYR A 143 -6.54 31.99 38.89
CA TYR A 143 -7.76 31.18 38.84
C TYR A 143 -8.47 31.26 37.47
N ILE A 144 -8.53 32.47 36.89
CA ILE A 144 -9.10 32.69 35.54
C ILE A 144 -8.25 31.99 34.47
N GLU A 145 -6.92 32.04 34.57
CA GLU A 145 -6.02 31.35 33.64
C GLU A 145 -6.19 29.84 33.67
N ILE A 146 -6.29 29.22 34.86
CA ILE A 146 -6.52 27.78 35.00
C ILE A 146 -7.84 27.37 34.35
N ARG A 147 -8.89 28.16 34.55
CA ARG A 147 -10.21 27.90 33.95
C ARG A 147 -10.18 28.02 32.43
N ASN A 148 -9.44 29.01 31.90
CA ASN A 148 -9.23 29.15 30.46
C ASN A 148 -8.43 27.97 29.89
N MET A 149 -7.39 27.50 30.61
CA MET A 149 -6.63 26.31 30.22
C MET A 149 -7.52 25.07 30.18
N SER A 150 -8.43 24.89 31.15
CA SER A 150 -9.41 23.78 31.11
C SER A 150 -10.32 23.83 29.89
N LEU A 151 -10.80 25.03 29.49
CA LEU A 151 -11.63 25.19 28.30
C LEU A 151 -10.88 24.88 26.99
N ILE A 152 -9.59 25.25 26.93
CA ILE A 152 -8.73 24.95 25.78
C ILE A 152 -8.49 23.43 25.67
N VAL A 153 -8.29 22.74 26.79
CA VAL A 153 -8.14 21.28 26.83
C VAL A 153 -9.38 20.58 26.26
N ASP A 154 -10.58 21.00 26.66
CA ASP A 154 -11.84 20.43 26.16
C ASP A 154 -12.04 20.70 24.66
N GLN A 155 -11.65 21.89 24.17
CA GLN A 155 -11.69 22.21 22.74
C GLN A 155 -10.71 21.35 21.93
N LEU A 156 -9.49 21.17 22.42
CA LEU A 156 -8.47 20.35 21.76
C LEU A 156 -8.88 18.87 21.67
N GLU A 157 -9.55 18.31 22.70
CA GLU A 157 -10.09 16.95 22.66
C GLU A 157 -11.18 16.77 21.58
N SER A 158 -12.06 17.77 21.42
CA SER A 158 -13.10 17.79 20.39
C SER A 158 -12.52 17.78 18.97
N TYR A 159 -11.46 18.57 18.74
CA TYR A 159 -10.75 18.60 17.46
C TYR A 159 -9.98 17.29 17.18
N ASP A 160 -9.39 16.68 18.21
CA ASP A 160 -8.65 15.41 18.13
C ASP A 160 -9.59 14.25 17.73
N ARG A 161 -10.72 14.07 18.43
CA ARG A 161 -11.68 13.00 18.13
C ARG A 161 -12.30 13.13 16.73
N SER A 162 -12.70 14.33 16.34
CA SER A 162 -13.48 14.53 15.11
C SER A 162 -12.64 14.47 13.84
N ASN A 163 -11.39 14.94 13.88
CA ASN A 163 -10.54 14.99 12.68
C ASN A 163 -9.70 13.72 12.51
N LEU A 164 -9.17 13.12 13.59
CA LEU A 164 -8.33 11.93 13.47
C LEU A 164 -9.12 10.68 13.09
N GLU A 165 -10.36 10.51 13.56
CA GLU A 165 -11.18 9.37 13.15
C GLU A 165 -11.54 9.45 11.66
N VAL A 166 -11.90 10.65 11.17
CA VAL A 166 -12.19 10.89 9.75
C VAL A 166 -10.94 10.65 8.90
N ILE A 167 -9.79 11.18 9.31
CA ILE A 167 -8.51 10.97 8.61
C ILE A 167 -8.10 9.49 8.62
N ARG A 168 -8.28 8.76 9.73
CA ARG A 168 -7.99 7.32 9.80
C ARG A 168 -8.90 6.51 8.87
N ILE A 169 -10.19 6.85 8.81
CA ILE A 169 -11.14 6.21 7.89
C ILE A 169 -10.75 6.48 6.44
N GLU A 170 -10.42 7.73 6.10
CA GLU A 170 -10.00 8.08 4.74
C GLU A 170 -8.65 7.46 4.37
N PHE A 171 -7.67 7.46 5.27
CA PHE A 171 -6.38 6.81 5.06
C PHE A 171 -6.54 5.31 4.87
N ALA A 172 -7.37 4.63 5.66
CA ALA A 172 -7.68 3.21 5.47
C ALA A 172 -8.39 2.93 4.13
N LYS A 173 -9.28 3.83 3.66
CA LYS A 173 -9.89 3.73 2.31
C LYS A 173 -8.82 3.89 1.21
N LEU A 174 -7.93 4.87 1.35
CA LEU A 174 -6.83 5.13 0.43
C LEU A 174 -5.83 3.97 0.38
N GLN A 175 -5.47 3.42 1.54
CA GLN A 175 -4.57 2.27 1.65
C GLN A 175 -5.18 1.02 1.01
N ARG A 176 -6.46 0.72 1.26
CA ARG A 176 -7.15 -0.38 0.55
C ARG A 176 -7.24 -0.17 -0.96
N LYS A 177 -7.46 1.08 -1.41
CA LYS A 177 -7.44 1.42 -2.85
C LYS A 177 -6.04 1.24 -3.44
N LEU A 178 -5.00 1.62 -2.70
CA LEU A 178 -3.61 1.47 -3.12
C LEU A 178 -3.20 -0.01 -3.19
N GLU A 179 -3.52 -0.80 -2.18
CA GLU A 179 -3.31 -2.26 -2.16
C GLU A 179 -4.04 -2.93 -3.34
N LYS A 180 -5.31 -2.57 -3.57
CA LYS A 180 -6.07 -3.05 -4.74
C LYS A 180 -5.39 -2.67 -6.06
N CYS A 181 -4.97 -1.42 -6.23
CA CYS A 181 -4.25 -0.98 -7.43
C CYS A 181 -2.89 -1.68 -7.60
N GLN A 182 -2.20 -2.02 -6.51
CA GLN A 182 -0.93 -2.74 -6.54
C GLN A 182 -1.12 -4.20 -6.92
N ASP A 183 -2.13 -4.88 -6.35
CA ASP A 183 -2.58 -6.22 -6.76
C ASP A 183 -2.96 -6.22 -8.26
N ASP A 184 -3.75 -5.24 -8.71
CA ASP A 184 -4.16 -5.10 -10.11
C ASP A 184 -2.95 -4.86 -11.04
N LYS A 185 -1.90 -4.17 -10.56
CA LYS A 185 -0.67 -3.92 -11.32
C LYS A 185 0.17 -5.19 -11.48
N ASP A 186 0.17 -6.05 -10.47
CA ASP A 186 0.87 -7.33 -10.45
C ASP A 186 0.15 -8.41 -11.27
N ASP A 187 -1.02 -8.09 -11.85
CA ASP A 187 -1.83 -8.95 -12.71
C ASP A 187 -1.70 -8.66 -14.22
N PHE A 188 -1.09 -7.54 -14.67
CA PHE A 188 -0.91 -7.28 -16.12
C PHE A 188 0.12 -8.17 -16.82
N SER A 189 -0.13 -8.62 -18.05
CA SER A 189 0.86 -9.42 -18.81
C SER A 189 2.26 -8.80 -18.76
N ASN A 190 3.24 -9.64 -18.46
CA ASN A 190 4.66 -9.28 -18.40
C ASN A 190 5.40 -9.52 -19.73
N ALA A 191 4.71 -10.05 -20.74
CA ALA A 191 5.25 -10.25 -22.08
C ALA A 191 4.83 -9.09 -23.00
N GLU A 192 5.62 -8.83 -24.03
CA GLU A 192 5.20 -7.94 -25.12
C GLU A 192 3.98 -8.55 -25.84
N ILE A 193 2.97 -7.73 -26.14
CA ILE A 193 1.76 -8.16 -26.84
C ILE A 193 2.13 -8.77 -28.19
N GLY A 194 1.57 -9.93 -28.50
CA GLY A 194 1.86 -10.68 -29.73
C GLY A 194 3.23 -11.35 -29.79
N SER A 195 4.02 -11.33 -28.70
CA SER A 195 5.33 -11.96 -28.64
C SER A 195 5.26 -13.35 -28.01
N CYS A 196 5.85 -14.34 -28.69
CA CYS A 196 6.02 -15.70 -28.19
C CYS A 196 7.34 -15.93 -27.46
N LYS A 197 8.07 -14.86 -27.10
CA LYS A 197 9.36 -14.94 -26.37
C LYS A 197 9.13 -15.12 -24.88
N HIS A 198 8.43 -16.19 -24.49
CA HIS A 198 8.11 -16.52 -23.11
C HIS A 198 8.04 -18.03 -22.89
N GLY A 199 8.27 -18.50 -21.66
CA GLY A 199 8.27 -19.92 -21.28
C GLY A 199 6.89 -20.57 -21.11
N GLY A 200 5.83 -19.97 -21.66
CA GLY A 200 4.43 -20.38 -21.47
C GLY A 200 3.80 -19.73 -20.23
N ILE A 201 2.59 -20.15 -19.88
CA ILE A 201 1.82 -19.56 -18.79
C ILE A 201 2.50 -19.84 -17.43
N LEU A 202 2.64 -18.79 -16.63
CA LEU A 202 3.07 -18.85 -15.23
C LEU A 202 1.85 -18.96 -14.31
N ARG A 203 0.90 -18.03 -14.43
CA ARG A 203 -0.35 -17.98 -13.66
C ARG A 203 -1.41 -17.18 -14.42
N LEU A 204 -2.67 -17.38 -14.04
CA LEU A 204 -3.76 -16.47 -14.40
C LEU A 204 -4.04 -15.55 -13.20
N GLY A 205 -4.37 -14.29 -13.48
CA GLY A 205 -4.84 -13.34 -12.46
C GLY A 205 -6.21 -13.70 -11.91
N LYS A 206 -6.75 -12.86 -11.02
CA LYS A 206 -8.12 -13.06 -10.49
C LYS A 206 -9.17 -12.81 -11.59
N PRO A 207 -10.36 -13.44 -11.52
CA PRO A 207 -11.44 -13.16 -12.47
C PRO A 207 -11.87 -11.69 -12.37
N VAL A 208 -11.71 -10.94 -13.45
CA VAL A 208 -12.17 -9.55 -13.53
C VAL A 208 -13.52 -9.51 -14.22
N VAL A 209 -14.56 -9.21 -13.43
CA VAL A 209 -15.92 -9.01 -13.93
C VAL A 209 -16.03 -7.62 -14.56
N SER A 210 -16.17 -7.57 -15.88
CA SER A 210 -16.36 -6.32 -16.62
C SER A 210 -17.76 -5.75 -16.38
N GLN A 211 -18.81 -6.49 -16.76
CA GLN A 211 -20.21 -6.12 -16.55
C GLN A 211 -21.18 -7.26 -16.94
N LEU A 212 -22.48 -7.02 -16.77
CA LEU A 212 -23.55 -7.79 -17.40
C LEU A 212 -23.62 -7.50 -18.92
N ASN A 213 -24.05 -8.50 -19.68
CA ASN A 213 -24.12 -8.50 -21.14
C ASN A 213 -24.96 -7.36 -21.74
N ALA A 214 -24.89 -7.24 -23.07
CA ALA A 214 -25.61 -6.20 -23.79
C ALA A 214 -27.14 -6.34 -23.74
N ASP A 215 -27.66 -7.55 -23.48
CA ASP A 215 -29.09 -7.81 -23.33
C ASP A 215 -29.62 -7.55 -21.90
N LEU A 216 -28.75 -7.12 -20.98
CA LEU A 216 -29.09 -6.82 -19.57
C LEU A 216 -29.77 -7.98 -18.84
N SER A 217 -29.41 -9.22 -19.19
CA SER A 217 -30.07 -10.40 -18.64
C SER A 217 -29.14 -11.59 -18.53
N ALA A 218 -29.09 -12.17 -17.33
CA ALA A 218 -28.43 -13.44 -17.08
C ALA A 218 -29.13 -14.64 -17.76
N GLY A 219 -30.35 -14.42 -18.30
CA GLY A 219 -31.07 -15.43 -19.09
C GLY A 219 -30.44 -15.72 -20.46
N TYR A 220 -29.52 -14.87 -20.92
CA TYR A 220 -28.62 -15.17 -22.03
C TYR A 220 -27.40 -15.91 -21.50
N SER A 221 -27.62 -17.14 -21.05
CA SER A 221 -26.62 -17.97 -20.37
C SER A 221 -25.54 -18.50 -21.30
N TYR A 222 -25.84 -18.56 -22.60
CA TYR A 222 -24.95 -19.05 -23.65
C TYR A 222 -24.41 -17.87 -24.45
N GLY A 223 -23.14 -17.88 -24.82
CA GLY A 223 -22.56 -16.77 -25.54
C GLY A 223 -21.05 -16.69 -25.46
N GLY A 224 -20.52 -15.65 -26.09
CA GLY A 224 -19.13 -15.26 -26.05
C GLY A 224 -18.99 -13.75 -26.21
N TRP A 225 -17.85 -13.22 -25.78
CA TRP A 225 -17.46 -11.85 -26.03
C TRP A 225 -15.95 -11.79 -26.14
N GLY A 226 -15.44 -10.77 -26.80
CA GLY A 226 -14.00 -10.59 -26.92
C GLY A 226 -13.65 -9.56 -27.97
N LYS A 227 -12.41 -9.64 -28.44
CA LYS A 227 -11.88 -8.82 -29.53
C LYS A 227 -11.62 -9.70 -30.75
N ASP A 228 -11.41 -9.05 -31.88
CA ASP A 228 -10.80 -9.71 -33.03
C ASP A 228 -9.38 -10.15 -32.66
N SER A 229 -9.01 -11.39 -32.95
CA SER A 229 -7.68 -11.95 -32.67
C SER A 229 -6.61 -11.51 -33.67
N ASN A 230 -7.00 -11.00 -34.85
CA ASN A 230 -6.12 -10.36 -35.82
C ASN A 230 -6.87 -9.20 -36.51
N PRO A 231 -7.08 -8.07 -35.81
CA PRO A 231 -7.92 -6.98 -36.28
C PRO A 231 -7.36 -6.33 -37.54
N LEU A 232 -8.25 -5.95 -38.45
CA LEU A 232 -7.89 -5.09 -39.58
C LEU A 232 -7.43 -3.71 -39.08
N PRO A 233 -6.52 -3.02 -39.80
CA PRO A 233 -6.10 -1.68 -39.44
C PRO A 233 -7.27 -0.73 -39.19
N GLY A 234 -7.27 -0.05 -38.03
CA GLY A 234 -8.35 0.83 -37.57
C GLY A 234 -9.50 0.13 -36.82
N SER A 235 -9.42 -1.19 -36.64
CA SER A 235 -10.41 -2.02 -35.95
C SER A 235 -9.89 -2.61 -34.63
N GLU A 236 -8.69 -2.24 -34.20
CA GLU A 236 -7.94 -2.88 -33.11
C GLU A 236 -8.61 -2.74 -31.74
N ASN A 237 -9.44 -1.72 -31.59
CA ASN A 237 -10.21 -1.44 -30.37
C ASN A 237 -11.59 -2.08 -30.39
N MET A 238 -12.03 -2.68 -31.49
CA MET A 238 -13.38 -3.22 -31.61
C MET A 238 -13.58 -4.45 -30.72
N TYR A 239 -14.79 -4.56 -30.19
CA TYR A 239 -15.25 -5.71 -29.43
C TYR A 239 -16.41 -6.36 -30.15
N TRP A 240 -16.63 -7.64 -29.89
CA TRP A 240 -17.81 -8.36 -30.32
C TRP A 240 -18.50 -9.03 -29.14
N TYR A 241 -19.81 -9.23 -29.30
CA TYR A 241 -20.62 -10.00 -28.37
C TYR A 241 -21.66 -10.79 -29.15
N SER A 242 -21.89 -12.02 -28.71
CA SER A 242 -23.03 -12.83 -29.09
C SER A 242 -23.53 -13.56 -27.86
N GLY A 243 -24.81 -13.43 -27.56
CA GLY A 243 -25.46 -14.12 -26.46
C GLY A 243 -26.79 -14.70 -26.90
N SER A 244 -27.18 -15.79 -26.26
CA SER A 244 -28.42 -16.52 -26.50
C SER A 244 -28.92 -17.19 -25.21
N SER A 245 -30.22 -17.45 -25.14
CA SER A 245 -30.83 -18.24 -24.06
C SER A 245 -30.71 -19.74 -24.27
N ASN A 246 -30.19 -20.17 -25.41
CA ASN A 246 -29.93 -21.56 -25.76
C ASN A 246 -28.62 -21.70 -26.55
N THR A 247 -28.24 -22.92 -26.91
CA THR A 247 -26.99 -23.18 -27.64
C THR A 247 -27.01 -22.74 -29.11
N LEU A 248 -28.04 -22.04 -29.61
CA LEU A 248 -28.06 -21.54 -30.98
C LEU A 248 -27.36 -20.18 -31.06
N VAL A 249 -26.46 -20.05 -32.03
CA VAL A 249 -25.83 -18.80 -32.39
C VAL A 249 -26.65 -18.17 -33.51
N SER A 250 -27.37 -17.10 -33.21
CA SER A 250 -28.25 -16.45 -34.18
C SER A 250 -27.71 -15.15 -34.74
N ARG A 251 -26.84 -14.46 -33.99
CA ARG A 251 -26.34 -13.14 -34.35
C ARG A 251 -25.01 -12.85 -33.68
N ILE A 252 -24.26 -11.90 -34.22
CA ILE A 252 -23.09 -11.31 -33.58
C ILE A 252 -23.15 -9.80 -33.73
N THR A 253 -22.87 -9.07 -32.66
CA THR A 253 -22.83 -7.61 -32.66
C THR A 253 -21.41 -7.12 -32.43
N GLN A 254 -20.96 -6.23 -33.30
CA GLN A 254 -19.69 -5.52 -33.20
C GLN A 254 -19.90 -4.17 -32.50
N TYR A 255 -18.91 -3.74 -31.74
CA TYR A 255 -18.84 -2.48 -31.01
C TYR A 255 -17.52 -1.81 -31.36
N SER A 256 -17.53 -0.50 -31.61
CA SER A 256 -16.32 0.21 -32.07
C SER A 256 -15.19 0.22 -31.04
N ASP A 257 -15.55 0.17 -29.76
CA ASP A 257 -14.64 0.20 -28.64
C ASP A 257 -15.31 -0.41 -27.38
N TYR A 258 -14.51 -0.58 -26.33
CA TYR A 258 -14.98 -1.09 -25.05
C TYR A 258 -16.08 -0.20 -24.45
N TYR A 259 -15.96 1.12 -24.54
CA TYR A 259 -16.98 2.04 -23.98
C TYR A 259 -18.33 1.83 -24.67
N LYS A 260 -18.36 1.69 -26.00
CA LYS A 260 -19.59 1.36 -26.74
C LYS A 260 -20.16 0.00 -26.35
N LEU A 261 -19.34 -1.00 -26.06
CA LEU A 261 -19.79 -2.28 -25.53
C LEU A 261 -20.47 -2.10 -24.16
N ILE A 262 -19.84 -1.36 -23.24
CA ILE A 262 -20.38 -1.07 -21.91
C ILE A 262 -21.69 -0.28 -21.99
N MET A 263 -21.75 0.70 -22.88
CA MET A 263 -22.94 1.52 -23.11
C MET A 263 -23.98 0.83 -24.00
N ARG A 264 -23.73 -0.40 -24.48
CA ARG A 264 -24.65 -1.21 -25.31
C ARG A 264 -25.01 -0.54 -26.63
N GLN A 265 -24.07 0.24 -27.16
CA GLN A 265 -24.18 0.97 -28.41
C GLN A 265 -23.53 0.16 -29.53
N GLY A 266 -24.27 -0.83 -30.05
CA GLY A 266 -23.79 -1.67 -31.14
C GLY A 266 -23.45 -0.86 -32.39
N TYR A 267 -22.27 -1.11 -32.95
CA TYR A 267 -21.85 -0.56 -34.24
C TYR A 267 -22.59 -1.24 -35.39
N LYS A 268 -22.61 -2.58 -35.39
CA LYS A 268 -23.27 -3.38 -36.42
C LYS A 268 -23.63 -4.76 -35.88
N THR A 269 -24.84 -5.23 -36.16
CA THR A 269 -25.29 -6.59 -35.85
C THR A 269 -25.44 -7.38 -37.15
N HIS A 270 -24.91 -8.60 -37.16
CA HIS A 270 -25.03 -9.54 -38.26
C HIS A 270 -25.92 -10.69 -37.84
N GLU A 271 -27.05 -10.85 -38.51
CA GLU A 271 -28.01 -11.92 -38.28
C GLU A 271 -27.66 -13.13 -39.16
N LEU A 272 -27.58 -14.32 -38.56
CA LEU A 272 -27.28 -15.57 -39.26
C LEU A 272 -28.54 -16.23 -39.87
N TYR A 273 -29.73 -15.87 -39.43
CA TYR A 273 -30.98 -16.46 -39.95
C TYR A 273 -31.59 -15.71 -41.15
N ALA A 274 -31.09 -14.51 -41.47
CA ALA A 274 -31.75 -13.59 -42.42
C ALA A 274 -31.19 -13.65 -43.85
N GLN A 275 -30.15 -14.44 -44.12
CA GLN A 275 -29.44 -14.42 -45.39
C GLN A 275 -29.95 -15.48 -46.37
N ASN A 276 -30.45 -15.05 -47.53
CA ASN A 276 -30.85 -15.90 -48.65
C ASN A 276 -31.87 -17.00 -48.30
N ARG A 277 -32.68 -16.80 -47.24
CA ARG A 277 -33.65 -17.79 -46.70
C ARG A 277 -33.02 -19.13 -46.28
N TYR A 278 -31.70 -19.17 -46.10
CA TYR A 278 -30.99 -20.33 -45.58
C TYR A 278 -30.67 -20.10 -44.11
N ASP A 279 -30.78 -21.15 -43.30
CA ASP A 279 -30.52 -21.08 -41.87
C ASP A 279 -29.01 -21.21 -41.61
N TRP A 280 -28.30 -20.08 -41.54
CA TRP A 280 -26.86 -20.05 -41.24
C TRP A 280 -26.54 -20.07 -39.74
N ARG A 281 -27.52 -20.37 -38.88
CA ARG A 281 -27.28 -20.35 -37.43
C ARG A 281 -26.24 -21.39 -37.03
N GLY A 282 -25.44 -21.01 -36.05
CA GLY A 282 -24.48 -21.89 -35.40
C GLY A 282 -25.08 -22.67 -34.24
N THR A 283 -24.27 -23.54 -33.67
CA THR A 283 -24.56 -24.25 -32.41
C THR A 283 -23.34 -24.23 -31.48
N GLY A 284 -23.55 -24.21 -30.17
CA GLY A 284 -22.46 -24.07 -29.19
C GLY A 284 -22.02 -22.62 -29.00
N ASN A 285 -20.97 -22.42 -28.20
CA ASN A 285 -20.57 -21.07 -27.74
C ASN A 285 -19.11 -20.73 -28.03
N ASN A 286 -18.35 -21.68 -28.58
CA ASN A 286 -16.91 -21.55 -28.78
C ASN A 286 -16.60 -21.04 -30.19
N TYR A 287 -16.91 -19.77 -30.41
CA TYR A 287 -16.65 -19.07 -31.64
C TYR A 287 -15.78 -17.85 -31.38
N ILE A 288 -15.02 -17.45 -32.40
CA ILE A 288 -14.08 -16.34 -32.31
C ILE A 288 -14.24 -15.41 -33.51
N VAL A 289 -13.65 -14.23 -33.41
CA VAL A 289 -13.48 -13.33 -34.55
C VAL A 289 -11.99 -13.22 -34.87
N ARG A 290 -11.65 -13.37 -36.15
CA ARG A 290 -10.31 -13.18 -36.68
C ARG A 290 -10.39 -12.52 -38.05
N GLU A 291 -9.64 -11.45 -38.28
CA GLU A 291 -9.65 -10.69 -39.55
C GLU A 291 -11.07 -10.29 -40.01
N ASN A 292 -11.84 -9.75 -39.07
CA ASN A 292 -13.25 -9.37 -39.23
C ASN A 292 -14.14 -10.52 -39.74
N THR A 293 -13.76 -11.76 -39.47
CA THR A 293 -14.50 -12.97 -39.83
C THR A 293 -14.85 -13.75 -38.58
N LEU A 294 -16.14 -14.03 -38.40
CA LEU A 294 -16.63 -14.91 -37.33
C LEU A 294 -16.41 -16.37 -37.77
N TYR A 295 -15.78 -17.17 -36.91
CA TYR A 295 -15.60 -18.62 -37.07
C TYR A 295 -16.39 -19.35 -36.00
N TYR A 296 -17.23 -20.30 -36.39
CA TYR A 296 -18.21 -20.92 -35.50
C TYR A 296 -18.59 -22.34 -35.96
N GLN A 297 -19.19 -23.13 -35.07
CA GLN A 297 -19.75 -24.44 -35.44
C GLN A 297 -21.07 -24.25 -36.18
N PHE A 298 -21.07 -24.56 -37.47
CA PHE A 298 -22.27 -24.53 -38.30
C PHE A 298 -23.20 -25.72 -37.97
N ARG A 299 -24.50 -25.45 -37.88
CA ARG A 299 -25.48 -26.40 -37.35
C ARG A 299 -25.85 -27.52 -38.33
N SER A 300 -26.07 -27.19 -39.60
CA SER A 300 -26.70 -28.11 -40.55
C SER A 300 -26.25 -27.89 -41.99
N PRO A 301 -25.27 -28.67 -42.50
CA PRO A 301 -24.65 -29.82 -41.83
C PRO A 301 -23.72 -29.44 -40.67
N PHE A 302 -23.38 -30.40 -39.82
CA PHE A 302 -22.33 -30.26 -38.82
C PHE A 302 -20.99 -29.98 -39.52
N ALA A 303 -20.50 -28.75 -39.36
CA ALA A 303 -19.38 -28.23 -40.12
C ALA A 303 -18.73 -27.05 -39.39
N MET A 304 -17.55 -26.63 -39.86
CA MET A 304 -17.05 -25.29 -39.59
C MET A 304 -17.87 -24.29 -40.41
N GLY A 305 -18.23 -23.15 -39.83
CA GLY A 305 -18.87 -22.02 -40.49
C GLY A 305 -18.01 -20.77 -40.37
N LYS A 306 -18.03 -19.92 -41.39
CA LYS A 306 -17.48 -18.58 -41.31
C LYS A 306 -18.40 -17.52 -41.89
N LEU A 307 -18.40 -16.34 -41.27
CA LEU A 307 -19.08 -15.13 -41.74
C LEU A 307 -18.05 -14.02 -41.85
N ASN A 308 -17.71 -13.60 -43.06
CA ASN A 308 -16.92 -12.39 -43.26
C ASN A 308 -17.82 -11.16 -43.03
N MET A 309 -17.58 -10.40 -41.97
CA MET A 309 -18.46 -9.31 -41.54
C MET A 309 -18.33 -8.04 -42.41
N THR A 310 -17.28 -7.94 -43.23
CA THR A 310 -17.13 -6.86 -44.23
C THR A 310 -18.01 -7.13 -45.46
N SER A 311 -17.76 -8.24 -46.14
CA SER A 311 -18.45 -8.64 -47.37
C SER A 311 -19.81 -9.28 -47.11
N VAL A 312 -20.09 -9.65 -45.86
CA VAL A 312 -21.32 -10.30 -45.42
C VAL A 312 -21.47 -11.70 -46.06
N LYS A 313 -20.36 -12.30 -46.52
CA LYS A 313 -20.30 -13.63 -47.14
C LYS A 313 -20.26 -14.74 -46.09
N LEU A 314 -21.10 -15.75 -46.27
CA LEU A 314 -21.21 -16.93 -45.43
C LEU A 314 -20.72 -18.17 -46.17
N GLU A 315 -19.93 -19.00 -45.50
CA GLU A 315 -19.40 -20.26 -46.03
C GLU A 315 -19.38 -21.31 -44.92
N TYR A 316 -19.50 -22.59 -45.30
CA TYR A 316 -19.28 -23.70 -44.37
C TYR A 316 -18.37 -24.76 -44.99
N LYS A 317 -17.71 -25.54 -44.15
CA LYS A 317 -16.86 -26.66 -44.55
C LYS A 317 -16.91 -27.81 -43.56
N VAL A 318 -17.21 -29.01 -44.06
CA VAL A 318 -17.29 -30.22 -43.25
C VAL A 318 -15.87 -30.70 -42.93
N ILE A 319 -15.61 -31.02 -41.67
CA ILE A 319 -14.42 -31.78 -41.25
C ILE A 319 -14.81 -33.26 -41.30
N PRO A 320 -14.33 -34.07 -42.26
CA PRO A 320 -14.89 -35.41 -42.50
C PRO A 320 -14.82 -36.38 -41.31
N THR A 321 -13.81 -36.23 -40.45
CA THR A 321 -13.59 -37.11 -39.29
C THR A 321 -14.22 -36.59 -37.99
N ALA A 322 -14.67 -35.34 -37.95
CA ALA A 322 -15.20 -34.73 -36.74
C ALA A 322 -16.56 -35.34 -36.35
N SER A 323 -16.74 -35.57 -35.05
CA SER A 323 -17.95 -36.17 -34.48
C SER A 323 -18.72 -35.14 -33.66
N ALA A 324 -20.03 -35.07 -33.89
CA ALA A 324 -20.96 -34.26 -33.10
C ALA A 324 -21.33 -34.91 -31.74
N GLN A 325 -20.75 -36.07 -31.40
CA GLN A 325 -21.09 -36.81 -30.18
C GLN A 325 -20.33 -36.32 -28.94
N PHE A 326 -19.13 -35.78 -29.13
CA PHE A 326 -18.23 -35.45 -28.03
C PHE A 326 -18.21 -33.94 -27.81
N SER A 327 -18.78 -33.49 -26.69
CA SER A 327 -18.75 -32.10 -26.26
C SER A 327 -17.80 -31.91 -25.07
N TYR A 328 -17.63 -30.68 -24.61
CA TYR A 328 -16.88 -30.41 -23.38
C TYR A 328 -17.69 -30.74 -22.12
N HIS A 329 -17.01 -30.70 -20.97
CA HIS A 329 -17.59 -31.08 -19.69
C HIS A 329 -18.78 -30.18 -19.27
N TYR A 330 -18.69 -28.87 -19.51
CA TYR A 330 -19.65 -27.90 -18.97
C TYR A 330 -20.86 -27.61 -19.85
N SER A 331 -20.81 -27.91 -21.15
CA SER A 331 -21.87 -27.54 -22.08
C SER A 331 -22.01 -28.56 -23.19
N ALA A 332 -23.26 -28.85 -23.58
CA ALA A 332 -23.55 -29.64 -24.77
C ALA A 332 -23.34 -28.80 -26.05
N ASN A 333 -23.25 -29.49 -27.19
CA ASN A 333 -23.14 -28.88 -28.52
C ASN A 333 -21.87 -28.00 -28.74
N GLN A 334 -20.87 -28.10 -27.88
CA GLN A 334 -19.52 -27.57 -28.08
C GLN A 334 -18.61 -28.67 -28.63
N ASN A 335 -18.86 -29.08 -29.86
CA ASN A 335 -18.15 -30.18 -30.50
C ASN A 335 -16.91 -29.67 -31.26
N LEU A 336 -17.07 -28.55 -31.98
CA LEU A 336 -15.99 -27.75 -32.55
C LEU A 336 -15.75 -26.53 -31.65
N ASP A 337 -14.48 -26.24 -31.44
CA ASP A 337 -14.02 -25.15 -30.59
C ASP A 337 -12.92 -24.40 -31.32
N PHE A 338 -13.20 -23.16 -31.70
CA PHE A 338 -12.28 -22.34 -32.49
C PHE A 338 -11.44 -21.48 -31.56
N ALA A 339 -10.14 -21.44 -31.83
CA ALA A 339 -9.19 -20.61 -31.09
C ALA A 339 -8.24 -19.93 -32.08
N ALA A 340 -7.71 -18.78 -31.69
CA ALA A 340 -6.70 -18.09 -32.47
C ALA A 340 -5.64 -17.51 -31.57
N ASP A 341 -4.39 -17.59 -32.03
CA ASP A 341 -3.24 -17.11 -31.30
C ASP A 341 -2.29 -16.37 -32.24
N GLU A 342 -1.07 -16.13 -31.77
CA GLU A 342 0.00 -15.49 -32.52
C GLU A 342 0.44 -16.31 -33.76
N SER A 343 0.12 -17.62 -33.79
CA SER A 343 0.58 -18.58 -34.80
C SER A 343 -0.48 -18.96 -35.84
N GLY A 344 -1.75 -18.59 -35.61
CA GLY A 344 -2.81 -18.75 -36.62
C GLY A 344 -4.18 -19.05 -36.03
N LEU A 345 -4.99 -19.70 -36.88
CA LEU A 345 -6.35 -20.14 -36.58
C LEU A 345 -6.39 -21.65 -36.34
N TRP A 346 -7.14 -22.08 -35.33
CA TRP A 346 -7.18 -23.45 -34.86
C TRP A 346 -8.62 -23.91 -34.63
N VAL A 347 -8.82 -25.22 -34.66
CA VAL A 347 -10.05 -25.88 -34.21
C VAL A 347 -9.72 -27.12 -33.41
N THR A 348 -10.33 -27.26 -32.24
CA THR A 348 -10.32 -28.50 -31.47
C THR A 348 -11.65 -29.22 -31.63
N TYR A 349 -11.57 -30.54 -31.79
CA TYR A 349 -12.70 -31.42 -31.99
C TYR A 349 -12.39 -32.83 -31.49
N ALA A 350 -13.28 -33.78 -31.70
CA ALA A 350 -13.00 -35.19 -31.47
C ALA A 350 -13.61 -36.04 -32.59
N THR A 351 -13.17 -37.29 -32.68
CA THR A 351 -13.59 -38.21 -33.75
C THR A 351 -14.05 -39.53 -33.13
N ASP A 352 -14.91 -40.26 -33.83
CA ASP A 352 -15.31 -41.60 -33.39
C ASP A 352 -14.11 -42.56 -33.40
N GLY A 353 -13.21 -42.41 -34.38
CA GLY A 353 -11.96 -43.19 -34.48
C GLY A 353 -10.99 -42.95 -33.32
N SER A 354 -10.93 -41.73 -32.78
CA SER A 354 -10.14 -41.39 -31.60
C SER A 354 -10.84 -41.76 -30.28
N LYS A 355 -12.05 -42.35 -30.34
CA LYS A 355 -12.91 -42.69 -29.19
C LYS A 355 -13.15 -41.49 -28.29
N GLY A 356 -13.37 -40.31 -28.89
CA GLY A 356 -13.62 -39.08 -28.16
C GLY A 356 -12.38 -38.38 -27.57
N LYS A 357 -11.16 -38.86 -27.88
CA LYS A 357 -9.95 -38.10 -27.59
C LYS A 357 -9.91 -36.81 -28.41
N LEU A 358 -9.44 -35.74 -27.78
CA LEU A 358 -9.34 -34.42 -28.37
C LEU A 358 -8.32 -34.42 -29.52
N VAL A 359 -8.69 -33.75 -30.60
CA VAL A 359 -7.91 -33.58 -31.81
C VAL A 359 -7.78 -32.09 -32.05
N LEU A 360 -6.56 -31.62 -32.27
CA LEU A 360 -6.25 -30.24 -32.65
C LEU A 360 -6.03 -30.19 -34.16
N GLY A 361 -6.66 -29.24 -34.83
CA GLY A 361 -6.48 -28.96 -36.24
C GLY A 361 -6.05 -27.51 -36.48
N LYS A 362 -5.05 -27.29 -37.34
CA LYS A 362 -4.70 -25.95 -37.83
C LYS A 362 -5.52 -25.64 -39.08
N ILE A 363 -6.18 -24.49 -39.08
CA ILE A 363 -7.01 -24.04 -40.19
C ILE A 363 -6.20 -23.12 -41.09
N ASN A 364 -6.23 -23.39 -42.38
CA ASN A 364 -5.77 -22.45 -43.38
C ASN A 364 -6.87 -21.41 -43.64
N GLU A 365 -6.58 -20.15 -43.30
CA GLU A 365 -7.58 -19.06 -43.32
C GLU A 365 -8.10 -18.77 -44.74
N VAL A 366 -7.27 -18.99 -45.77
CA VAL A 366 -7.61 -18.76 -47.18
C VAL A 366 -8.49 -19.88 -47.73
N SER A 367 -8.05 -21.13 -47.62
CA SER A 367 -8.76 -22.31 -48.16
C SER A 367 -9.93 -22.76 -47.26
N PHE A 368 -9.94 -22.31 -46.01
CA PHE A 368 -10.85 -22.72 -44.95
C PHE A 368 -10.82 -24.24 -44.67
N GLU A 369 -9.70 -24.91 -44.97
CA GLU A 369 -9.46 -26.33 -44.68
C GLU A 369 -8.71 -26.53 -43.37
N VAL A 370 -8.87 -27.70 -42.76
CA VAL A 370 -7.96 -28.20 -41.73
C VAL A 370 -6.79 -28.89 -42.42
N GLU A 371 -5.58 -28.31 -42.31
CA GLU A 371 -4.40 -28.78 -43.06
C GLU A 371 -3.47 -29.66 -42.21
N GLU A 372 -3.26 -29.29 -40.96
CA GLU A 372 -2.41 -30.02 -40.01
C GLU A 372 -3.25 -30.51 -38.84
N VAL A 373 -3.01 -31.74 -38.38
CA VAL A 373 -3.82 -32.39 -37.35
C VAL A 373 -2.93 -33.10 -36.32
N TRP A 374 -3.19 -32.85 -35.04
CA TRP A 374 -2.53 -33.49 -33.91
C TRP A 374 -3.54 -34.22 -33.03
N GLN A 375 -3.29 -35.49 -32.79
CA GLN A 375 -4.10 -36.30 -31.89
C GLN A 375 -3.52 -36.26 -30.48
N THR A 376 -4.35 -35.89 -29.49
CA THR A 376 -3.94 -35.80 -28.09
C THR A 376 -4.30 -37.07 -27.31
N SER A 377 -3.76 -37.21 -26.09
CA SER A 377 -4.13 -38.30 -25.17
C SER A 377 -5.41 -38.04 -24.36
N ILE A 378 -5.86 -36.79 -24.26
CA ILE A 378 -6.96 -36.38 -23.36
C ILE A 378 -8.35 -36.60 -23.97
N PHE A 379 -9.33 -36.95 -23.13
CA PHE A 379 -10.71 -37.20 -23.54
C PHE A 379 -11.52 -35.89 -23.53
N LYS A 380 -12.05 -35.46 -24.69
CA LYS A 380 -12.72 -34.14 -24.82
C LYS A 380 -13.84 -33.93 -23.79
N PRO A 381 -14.72 -34.91 -23.49
CA PRO A 381 -15.76 -34.74 -22.48
C PRO A 381 -15.29 -34.60 -21.03
N SER A 382 -14.01 -34.87 -20.71
CA SER A 382 -13.45 -34.57 -19.39
C SER A 382 -12.75 -33.21 -19.32
N VAL A 383 -12.69 -32.46 -20.42
CA VAL A 383 -12.05 -31.15 -20.51
C VAL A 383 -13.10 -30.06 -20.32
N GLY A 384 -12.80 -29.05 -19.52
CA GLY A 384 -13.63 -27.87 -19.32
C GLY A 384 -13.75 -27.04 -20.60
N ASN A 385 -12.61 -26.59 -21.13
CA ASN A 385 -12.45 -25.93 -22.44
C ASN A 385 -10.96 -25.92 -22.85
N THR A 386 -10.65 -25.47 -24.07
CA THR A 386 -9.28 -25.31 -24.55
C THR A 386 -9.05 -23.95 -25.17
N PHE A 387 -7.79 -23.51 -25.21
CA PHE A 387 -7.36 -22.31 -25.92
C PHE A 387 -5.93 -22.47 -26.40
N MET A 388 -5.50 -21.61 -27.33
CA MET A 388 -4.16 -21.64 -27.93
C MET A 388 -3.35 -20.42 -27.51
N ILE A 389 -2.05 -20.59 -27.25
CA ILE A 389 -1.08 -19.50 -27.14
C ILE A 389 0.22 -19.95 -27.82
N CYS A 390 0.73 -19.19 -28.78
CA CYS A 390 2.01 -19.46 -29.44
C CYS A 390 2.21 -20.90 -29.99
N GLY A 391 1.16 -21.49 -30.56
CA GLY A 391 1.17 -22.87 -31.08
C GLY A 391 1.11 -23.94 -29.98
N VAL A 392 0.78 -23.55 -28.75
CA VAL A 392 0.60 -24.48 -27.63
C VAL A 392 -0.87 -24.50 -27.24
N LEU A 393 -1.48 -25.69 -27.32
CA LEU A 393 -2.81 -25.94 -26.79
C LEU A 393 -2.74 -26.01 -25.27
N TYR A 394 -3.66 -25.34 -24.58
CA TYR A 394 -3.87 -25.45 -23.14
C TYR A 394 -5.27 -25.98 -22.89
N ALA A 395 -5.39 -27.02 -22.07
CA ALA A 395 -6.66 -27.62 -21.71
C ALA A 395 -6.94 -27.47 -20.21
N THR A 396 -8.19 -27.20 -19.88
CA THR A 396 -8.65 -26.92 -18.51
C THR A 396 -9.52 -28.04 -17.96
N ARG A 397 -9.55 -28.18 -16.63
CA ARG A 397 -10.51 -29.06 -15.93
C ARG A 397 -10.88 -28.50 -14.55
N SER A 398 -12.07 -28.87 -14.09
CA SER A 398 -12.55 -28.51 -12.76
C SER A 398 -11.73 -29.23 -11.68
N VAL A 399 -11.26 -28.50 -10.67
CA VAL A 399 -10.69 -29.06 -9.44
C VAL A 399 -11.78 -29.19 -8.39
N ASP A 400 -12.53 -28.12 -8.16
CA ASP A 400 -13.68 -28.04 -7.26
C ASP A 400 -14.68 -26.97 -7.75
N THR A 401 -15.64 -26.53 -6.92
CA THR A 401 -16.63 -25.52 -7.33
C THR A 401 -16.05 -24.12 -7.53
N LYS A 402 -14.90 -23.81 -6.95
CA LYS A 402 -14.26 -22.47 -6.99
C LYS A 402 -12.98 -22.44 -7.81
N THR A 403 -12.39 -23.60 -8.11
CA THR A 403 -11.08 -23.68 -8.77
C THR A 403 -11.16 -24.52 -10.04
N GLU A 404 -10.64 -23.94 -11.12
CA GLU A 404 -10.30 -24.62 -12.37
C GLU A 404 -8.78 -24.73 -12.44
N GLU A 405 -8.24 -25.67 -13.19
CA GLU A 405 -6.81 -25.67 -13.49
C GLU A 405 -6.57 -25.88 -14.98
N ILE A 406 -5.48 -25.30 -15.47
CA ILE A 406 -4.87 -25.73 -16.73
C ILE A 406 -4.03 -26.96 -16.39
N PHE A 407 -4.45 -28.13 -16.89
CA PHE A 407 -3.88 -29.41 -16.49
C PHE A 407 -3.04 -30.09 -17.57
N TYR A 408 -3.17 -29.63 -18.81
CA TYR A 408 -2.58 -30.29 -19.97
C TYR A 408 -2.20 -29.28 -21.04
N THR A 409 -1.09 -29.56 -21.72
CA THR A 409 -0.63 -28.82 -22.89
C THR A 409 -0.23 -29.72 -24.04
N TYR A 410 -0.37 -29.23 -25.27
CA TYR A 410 0.21 -29.84 -26.47
C TYR A 410 0.96 -28.78 -27.28
N ASP A 411 2.28 -28.91 -27.39
CA ASP A 411 3.14 -28.01 -28.16
C ASP A 411 3.23 -28.51 -29.61
N THR A 412 2.59 -27.81 -30.55
CA THR A 412 2.58 -28.23 -31.97
C THR A 412 3.94 -28.05 -32.64
N ASN A 413 4.81 -27.19 -32.11
CA ASN A 413 6.14 -26.97 -32.68
C ASN A 413 7.08 -28.14 -32.37
N LYS A 414 6.85 -28.81 -31.23
CA LYS A 414 7.62 -29.97 -30.78
C LYS A 414 6.91 -31.31 -31.00
N ASN A 415 5.60 -31.28 -31.24
CA ASN A 415 4.73 -32.45 -31.25
C ASN A 415 4.77 -33.19 -29.90
N GLU A 416 4.78 -32.44 -28.80
CA GLU A 416 4.91 -32.97 -27.44
C GLU A 416 3.70 -32.60 -26.58
N GLU A 417 3.16 -33.60 -25.88
CA GLU A 417 2.16 -33.39 -24.84
C GLU A 417 2.82 -33.30 -23.46
N SER A 418 2.21 -32.54 -22.55
CA SER A 418 2.69 -32.40 -21.16
C SER A 418 1.52 -32.19 -20.21
N TYR A 419 1.66 -32.75 -19.01
CA TYR A 419 0.71 -32.54 -17.91
C TYR A 419 1.28 -31.48 -16.97
N ILE A 420 0.49 -30.46 -16.69
CA ILE A 420 0.87 -29.33 -15.84
C ILE A 420 -0.20 -29.11 -14.77
N SER A 421 0.00 -28.18 -13.85
CA SER A 421 -1.04 -27.75 -12.90
C SER A 421 -0.87 -26.25 -12.68
N ILE A 422 -1.76 -25.48 -13.29
CA ILE A 422 -1.87 -24.03 -13.09
C ILE A 422 -3.30 -23.75 -12.63
N PRO A 423 -3.56 -23.72 -11.31
CA PRO A 423 -4.88 -23.43 -10.78
C PRO A 423 -5.24 -21.96 -10.98
N PHE A 424 -6.52 -21.70 -11.20
CA PHE A 424 -7.09 -20.35 -11.26
C PHE A 424 -8.51 -20.34 -10.66
N GLU A 425 -8.88 -19.20 -10.11
CA GLU A 425 -10.19 -18.99 -9.48
C GLU A 425 -11.26 -18.92 -10.56
N LYS A 426 -12.33 -19.71 -10.42
CA LYS A 426 -13.51 -19.58 -11.27
C LYS A 426 -14.36 -18.41 -10.83
N PHE A 427 -14.90 -17.67 -11.79
CA PHE A 427 -15.94 -16.68 -11.51
C PHE A 427 -17.22 -17.33 -10.93
N GLN A 428 -17.59 -18.51 -11.41
CA GLN A 428 -18.76 -19.30 -10.99
C GLN A 428 -18.48 -20.80 -11.14
N ASP A 429 -19.39 -21.66 -10.66
CA ASP A 429 -19.18 -23.11 -10.59
C ASP A 429 -18.82 -23.80 -11.93
N PHE A 430 -19.19 -23.19 -13.06
CA PHE A 430 -18.86 -23.58 -14.43
C PHE A 430 -18.66 -22.33 -15.30
N TYR A 431 -18.38 -22.50 -16.59
CA TYR A 431 -18.40 -21.43 -17.58
C TYR A 431 -18.81 -21.97 -18.96
N MET A 432 -19.30 -21.08 -19.84
CA MET A 432 -19.83 -21.46 -21.15
C MET A 432 -18.87 -21.13 -22.30
N TYR A 433 -17.92 -20.24 -22.09
CA TYR A 433 -16.93 -19.82 -23.07
C TYR A 433 -15.64 -19.44 -22.35
N LEU A 434 -14.51 -19.81 -22.93
CA LEU A 434 -13.18 -19.46 -22.44
C LEU A 434 -12.21 -19.47 -23.62
N ASP A 435 -11.68 -18.32 -24.03
CA ASP A 435 -10.78 -18.23 -25.18
C ASP A 435 -9.73 -17.14 -25.00
N TYR A 436 -8.55 -17.35 -25.57
CA TYR A 436 -7.42 -16.43 -25.48
C TYR A 436 -7.42 -15.44 -26.63
N ASN A 437 -7.16 -14.17 -26.35
CA ASN A 437 -6.94 -13.17 -27.40
C ASN A 437 -5.49 -12.68 -27.41
N PRO A 438 -4.74 -12.85 -28.52
CA PRO A 438 -3.34 -12.43 -28.61
C PRO A 438 -3.16 -10.91 -28.66
N THR A 439 -4.19 -10.13 -28.99
CA THR A 439 -4.08 -8.66 -29.14
C THR A 439 -4.00 -7.91 -27.82
N ASP A 440 -4.41 -8.53 -26.72
CA ASP A 440 -4.28 -7.97 -25.38
C ASP A 440 -3.88 -9.00 -24.31
N GLN A 441 -3.54 -10.22 -24.74
CA GLN A 441 -3.03 -11.31 -23.90
C GLN A 441 -3.94 -11.64 -22.72
N ARG A 442 -5.24 -11.67 -22.98
CA ARG A 442 -6.27 -12.00 -21.99
C ARG A 442 -7.01 -13.25 -22.36
N LEU A 443 -7.45 -13.94 -21.32
CA LEU A 443 -8.38 -15.05 -21.43
C LEU A 443 -9.79 -14.54 -21.16
N TYR A 444 -10.60 -14.48 -22.21
CA TYR A 444 -11.98 -14.03 -22.17
C TYR A 444 -12.90 -15.16 -21.75
N MET A 445 -13.77 -14.91 -20.79
CA MET A 445 -14.76 -15.84 -20.28
C MET A 445 -16.17 -15.26 -20.41
N PHE A 446 -17.12 -16.11 -20.75
CA PHE A 446 -18.55 -15.79 -20.66
C PHE A 446 -19.27 -16.84 -19.83
N ASN A 447 -20.05 -16.39 -18.86
CA ASN A 447 -20.95 -17.26 -18.12
C ASN A 447 -22.16 -16.49 -17.59
N ASN A 448 -23.37 -17.06 -17.76
CA ASN A 448 -24.62 -16.52 -17.22
C ASN A 448 -24.82 -15.03 -17.50
N GLY A 449 -24.45 -14.59 -18.70
CA GLY A 449 -24.59 -13.20 -19.13
C GLY A 449 -23.51 -12.25 -18.62
N TYR A 450 -22.45 -12.72 -17.96
CA TYR A 450 -21.36 -11.86 -17.50
C TYR A 450 -20.16 -11.88 -18.43
N TYR A 451 -19.61 -10.69 -18.66
CA TYR A 451 -18.32 -10.49 -19.31
C TYR A 451 -17.22 -10.60 -18.27
N VAL A 452 -16.40 -11.63 -18.37
CA VAL A 452 -15.28 -11.88 -17.46
C VAL A 452 -14.01 -12.02 -18.27
N TYR A 453 -12.88 -11.58 -17.73
CA TYR A 453 -11.58 -11.88 -18.31
C TYR A 453 -10.55 -12.16 -17.22
N TYR A 454 -9.49 -12.87 -17.59
CA TYR A 454 -8.32 -13.11 -16.77
C TYR A 454 -7.11 -12.53 -17.49
N ASN A 455 -6.27 -11.82 -16.75
CA ASN A 455 -4.97 -11.43 -17.27
C ASN A 455 -4.03 -12.65 -17.22
N VAL A 456 -3.31 -12.88 -18.32
CA VAL A 456 -2.34 -13.99 -18.41
C VAL A 456 -0.96 -13.47 -18.03
N LYS A 457 -0.28 -14.20 -17.13
CA LYS A 457 1.14 -13.97 -16.82
C LYS A 457 1.97 -15.09 -17.41
N PHE A 458 3.07 -14.72 -18.04
CA PHE A 458 3.97 -15.66 -18.70
C PHE A 458 5.26 -15.85 -17.92
N LYS A 459 5.90 -17.01 -18.09
CA LYS A 459 7.25 -17.27 -17.57
C LYS A 459 8.25 -16.46 -18.38
N VAL A 460 9.23 -15.86 -17.70
CA VAL A 460 10.37 -15.23 -18.37
C VAL A 460 11.13 -16.31 -19.15
N ALA A 461 11.49 -16.00 -20.40
CA ALA A 461 12.20 -16.91 -21.29
C ALA A 461 13.64 -17.19 -20.83
#